data_AF-A0A4P6AWI3-F1
#
_entry.id   AF-A0A4P6AWI3-F1
#
_cell.length_a   1.000
_cell.length_b   1.000
_cell.length_c   1.000
_cell.angle_alpha   90.00
_cell.angle_beta   90.00
_cell.angle_gamma   90.00
#
_symmetry.space_group_name_H-M   'P 1'
#
loop_
_entity.id
_entity.type
_entity.pdbx_description
1 polymer ?
#
loop_
_entity_poly.entity_id
_entity_poly.type
_entity_poly.pdbx_seq_one_letter_code
_entity_poly.pdbx_strand_id
1 'polypeptide(L)'
;MTDFNSSSDNAPSGLTNNTLTEADSTDCKKSPETFCEPTRQGKRKRSQSINLLSMRKAFRIKPLALGVASVMLTACGGDKEEAKIYTSIEDCQQDFPDALERCEAAYQTAVDEAMRTSPRFSTEYDCEYEFGPNQCRSVDNGSGSFFMPFMAGYMVSSLLSPSRYYSQPLYTSYSYNSPFRSRWITADGYVFDGDIRKRNYRVSKDAFKPKPTVNRTIKRGGFGSSVRAKSSWGSSSRSGSWGS
;
A
#
# COMPACT_ATOMS: atom_id res chain seq x y z
N MET A 1 -12.62 -58.25 15.21
CA MET A 1 -12.95 -58.59 16.61
C MET A 1 -12.90 -57.28 17.37
N THR A 2 -14.06 -56.69 17.68
CA THR A 2 -14.81 -56.80 18.97
C THR A 2 -14.34 -55.74 19.99
N ASP A 3 -15.17 -54.93 20.66
CA ASP A 3 -16.60 -54.54 20.58
C ASP A 3 -16.71 -53.14 21.26
N PHE A 4 -17.54 -52.16 20.85
CA PHE A 4 -19.01 -52.00 20.91
C PHE A 4 -19.57 -51.49 22.28
N ASN A 5 -20.48 -50.50 22.25
CA ASN A 5 -21.25 -49.84 23.34
C ASN A 5 -20.49 -48.97 24.38
N SER A 6 -21.12 -48.03 25.11
CA SER A 6 -22.23 -47.09 24.82
C SER A 6 -22.39 -46.06 25.98
N SER A 7 -23.20 -45.00 25.78
CA SER A 7 -24.12 -44.29 26.74
C SER A 7 -23.90 -44.39 28.27
N SER A 8 -24.13 -43.39 29.14
CA SER A 8 -24.83 -42.08 29.11
C SER A 8 -24.79 -41.48 30.56
N ASP A 9 -25.28 -40.31 31.00
CA ASP A 9 -26.00 -39.16 30.40
C ASP A 9 -25.85 -37.88 31.30
N ASN A 10 -26.74 -36.89 31.11
CA ASN A 10 -27.17 -35.83 32.06
C ASN A 10 -26.45 -34.47 32.05
N ALA A 11 -26.99 -33.57 31.22
CA ALA A 11 -27.26 -32.17 31.56
C ALA A 11 -28.60 -32.09 32.39
N PRO A 12 -29.41 -31.01 32.48
CA PRO A 12 -29.25 -29.61 32.03
C PRO A 12 -29.67 -28.52 33.04
N SER A 13 -29.51 -27.24 32.67
CA SER A 13 -30.33 -26.03 33.01
C SER A 13 -29.45 -24.76 32.98
N GLY A 14 -29.79 -23.64 32.32
CA GLY A 14 -30.88 -23.39 31.37
C GLY A 14 -30.78 -21.99 30.72
N LEU A 15 -31.42 -21.86 29.54
CA LEU A 15 -32.35 -20.78 29.14
C LEU A 15 -31.86 -19.30 29.25
N THR A 16 -31.55 -18.58 28.15
CA THR A 16 -32.45 -17.89 27.17
C THR A 16 -33.22 -16.67 27.74
N ASN A 17 -33.55 -15.59 26.99
CA ASN A 17 -33.70 -15.43 25.54
C ASN A 17 -33.51 -13.98 25.03
N ASN A 18 -33.68 -13.77 23.72
CA ASN A 18 -33.62 -12.47 23.02
C ASN A 18 -35.03 -11.84 22.74
N THR A 19 -35.02 -10.58 22.26
CA THR A 19 -36.02 -9.92 21.38
C THR A 19 -37.48 -9.63 21.83
N LEU A 20 -37.76 -8.31 21.92
CA LEU A 20 -38.81 -7.52 21.23
C LEU A 20 -40.34 -7.84 21.28
N THR A 21 -41.08 -6.72 21.29
CA THR A 21 -42.50 -6.49 20.85
C THR A 21 -43.65 -7.25 21.51
N GLU A 22 -44.46 -6.50 22.27
CA GLU A 22 -45.93 -6.31 22.20
C GLU A 22 -46.24 -5.05 23.07
N ALA A 23 -47.17 -4.11 22.83
CA ALA A 23 -48.47 -4.02 22.14
C ALA A 23 -49.67 -4.00 23.11
N ASP A 24 -50.59 -3.07 22.85
CA ASP A 24 -51.88 -2.77 23.49
C ASP A 24 -52.00 -2.57 25.02
N SER A 25 -52.60 -1.44 25.41
CA SER A 25 -53.60 -1.44 26.48
C SER A 25 -54.57 -0.26 26.32
N THR A 26 -55.82 -0.58 26.05
CA THR A 26 -56.94 0.36 25.94
C THR A 26 -57.25 1.15 27.23
N ASP A 27 -57.49 2.46 27.12
CA ASP A 27 -58.49 3.17 27.95
C ASP A 27 -59.47 3.87 26.99
N CYS A 28 -60.77 3.65 27.20
CA CYS A 28 -61.81 4.11 26.29
C CYS A 28 -62.92 4.81 27.08
N LYS A 29 -62.92 6.15 27.06
CA LYS A 29 -63.92 7.01 27.72
C LYS A 29 -64.83 7.70 26.69
N LYS A 30 -66.03 8.07 27.17
CA LYS A 30 -67.27 7.88 26.42
C LYS A 30 -68.03 9.18 26.14
N SER A 31 -67.91 9.67 24.90
CA SER A 31 -68.85 10.60 24.22
C SER A 31 -68.99 12.02 24.82
N PRO A 32 -69.67 12.99 24.16
CA PRO A 32 -70.24 12.99 22.79
C PRO A 32 -69.78 14.16 21.87
N GLU A 33 -70.03 14.00 20.56
CA GLU A 33 -70.42 15.04 19.59
C GLU A 33 -69.76 16.44 19.64
N THR A 34 -68.67 16.67 18.90
CA THR A 34 -68.50 17.94 18.13
C THR A 34 -67.60 17.77 16.90
N PHE A 35 -68.07 18.23 15.73
CA PHE A 35 -67.30 18.32 14.48
C PHE A 35 -66.74 19.74 14.31
N CYS A 36 -65.44 19.90 14.03
CA CYS A 36 -64.86 21.18 13.61
C CYS A 36 -63.47 21.00 12.94
N GLU A 37 -63.06 21.99 12.12
CA GLU A 37 -61.94 21.86 11.18
C GLU A 37 -60.50 21.90 11.77
N PRO A 38 -59.52 21.27 11.10
CA PRO A 38 -58.11 21.34 11.47
C PRO A 38 -57.48 22.69 11.10
N THR A 39 -57.49 23.65 12.04
CA THR A 39 -56.83 24.96 11.85
C THR A 39 -55.32 24.82 11.60
N ARG A 40 -54.87 25.19 10.38
CA ARG A 40 -53.45 25.12 9.97
C ARG A 40 -52.59 26.14 10.73
N GLN A 41 -52.03 25.76 11.88
CA GLN A 41 -50.95 26.53 12.51
C GLN A 41 -49.57 26.10 11.96
N GLY A 42 -49.18 26.69 10.82
CA GLY A 42 -47.88 26.45 10.21
C GLY A 42 -46.73 26.91 11.11
N LYS A 43 -45.83 26.00 11.50
CA LYS A 43 -44.57 26.31 12.20
C LYS A 43 -43.80 27.39 11.42
N ARG A 44 -43.78 28.63 11.93
CA ARG A 44 -42.95 29.72 11.37
C ARG A 44 -41.48 29.31 11.45
N LYS A 45 -40.86 29.08 10.28
CA LYS A 45 -39.41 28.82 10.18
C LYS A 45 -38.65 30.01 10.77
N ARG A 46 -37.72 29.75 11.70
CA ARG A 46 -36.95 30.77 12.42
C ARG A 46 -35.84 31.37 11.54
N SER A 47 -36.23 32.11 10.50
CA SER A 47 -35.32 32.60 9.46
C SER A 47 -35.78 33.94 8.87
N GLN A 48 -35.74 35.02 9.66
CA GLN A 48 -35.99 36.40 9.20
C GLN A 48 -35.03 37.42 9.84
N SER A 49 -33.71 37.25 9.67
CA SER A 49 -32.69 38.32 9.76
C SER A 49 -31.25 37.85 9.45
N ILE A 50 -31.06 36.93 8.50
CA ILE A 50 -29.71 36.53 8.08
C ILE A 50 -29.10 37.68 7.25
N ASN A 51 -28.32 38.54 7.91
CA ASN A 51 -27.54 39.58 7.26
C ASN A 51 -26.36 38.96 6.48
N LEU A 52 -26.63 38.55 5.23
CA LEU A 52 -25.65 37.90 4.34
C LEU A 52 -24.38 38.75 4.13
N LEU A 53 -24.49 40.08 4.18
CA LEU A 53 -23.35 41.00 4.13
C LEU A 53 -22.42 40.86 5.35
N SER A 54 -22.96 40.51 6.52
CA SER A 54 -22.18 40.24 7.75
C SER A 54 -21.61 38.81 7.78
N MET A 55 -22.18 37.88 7.00
CA MET A 55 -21.70 36.49 6.90
C MET A 55 -20.68 36.26 5.77
N ARG A 56 -20.47 37.24 4.89
CA ARG A 56 -19.21 37.28 4.12
C ARG A 56 -18.07 37.47 5.12
N LYS A 57 -17.29 36.40 5.36
CA LYS A 57 -15.91 36.55 5.84
C LYS A 57 -15.14 37.37 4.80
N ALA A 58 -15.19 38.69 4.96
CA ALA A 58 -14.19 39.57 4.43
C ALA A 58 -12.88 39.18 5.12
N PHE A 59 -12.15 38.25 4.51
CA PHE A 59 -10.75 38.03 4.82
C PHE A 59 -10.07 39.37 4.62
N ARG A 60 -9.84 40.11 5.71
CA ARG A 60 -8.86 41.18 5.74
C ARG A 60 -7.53 40.50 5.48
N ILE A 61 -7.18 40.40 4.20
CA ILE A 61 -5.82 40.18 3.75
C ILE A 61 -5.07 41.41 4.24
N LYS A 62 -4.59 41.34 5.49
CA LYS A 62 -3.44 42.14 5.90
C LYS A 62 -2.40 41.91 4.80
N PRO A 63 -1.73 42.94 4.28
CA PRO A 63 -0.50 42.73 3.54
C PRO A 63 0.55 42.21 4.53
N LEU A 64 0.46 40.92 4.83
CA LEU A 64 1.64 40.08 5.04
C LEU A 64 2.54 40.43 3.86
N ALA A 65 3.69 41.02 4.15
CA ALA A 65 4.62 41.42 3.12
C ALA A 65 4.81 40.22 2.19
N LEU A 66 4.62 40.44 0.88
CA LEU A 66 4.93 39.46 -0.15
C LEU A 66 6.47 39.38 -0.27
N GLY A 67 7.10 38.91 0.80
CA GLY A 67 8.38 38.24 0.71
C GLY A 67 8.16 37.11 -0.27
N VAL A 68 8.71 37.28 -1.47
CA VAL A 68 8.71 36.26 -2.51
C VAL A 68 9.65 35.17 -2.02
N ALA A 69 9.13 34.34 -1.11
CA ALA A 69 9.51 32.96 -1.00
C ALA A 69 9.21 32.35 -2.36
N SER A 70 10.19 32.43 -3.25
CA SER A 70 10.27 31.65 -4.46
C SER A 70 10.34 30.20 -4.02
N VAL A 71 9.16 29.63 -3.76
CA VAL A 71 8.94 28.20 -3.85
C VAL A 71 9.27 27.86 -5.29
N MET A 72 10.56 27.59 -5.51
CA MET A 72 11.09 26.86 -6.65
C MET A 72 10.43 25.49 -6.57
N LEU A 73 9.18 25.43 -7.03
CA LEU A 73 8.45 24.23 -7.28
C LEU A 73 9.13 23.62 -8.51
N THR A 74 10.29 23.01 -8.26
CA THR A 74 11.07 22.30 -9.26
C THR A 74 10.16 21.21 -9.80
N ALA A 75 9.59 21.48 -10.98
CA ALA A 75 8.80 20.55 -11.73
C ALA A 75 9.76 19.42 -12.14
N CYS A 76 9.90 18.44 -11.25
CA CYS A 76 11.00 17.49 -11.25
C CYS A 76 10.78 16.38 -12.28
N GLY A 77 10.67 16.78 -13.54
CA GLY A 77 10.88 15.94 -14.70
C GLY A 77 12.35 15.60 -14.85
N GLY A 78 12.92 14.95 -13.82
CA GLY A 78 14.30 14.48 -13.84
C GLY A 78 14.54 13.52 -15.01
N ASP A 79 15.76 13.51 -15.53
CA ASP A 79 16.12 12.73 -16.71
C ASP A 79 15.72 11.26 -16.54
N LYS A 80 14.89 10.76 -17.45
CA LYS A 80 14.45 9.37 -17.45
C LYS A 80 15.45 8.49 -18.18
N GLU A 81 16.41 7.98 -17.44
CA GLU A 81 17.39 6.99 -17.89
C GLU A 81 16.70 5.66 -18.23
N GLU A 82 17.31 4.91 -19.15
CA GLU A 82 16.87 3.53 -19.42
C GLU A 82 17.47 2.57 -18.39
N ALA A 83 16.62 1.67 -17.92
CA ALA A 83 16.91 0.65 -16.94
C ALA A 83 16.48 -0.70 -17.49
N LYS A 84 17.36 -1.70 -17.45
CA LYS A 84 17.04 -3.07 -17.83
C LYS A 84 17.14 -3.98 -16.61
N ILE A 85 16.20 -4.93 -16.52
CA ILE A 85 16.10 -5.89 -15.42
C ILE A 85 16.59 -7.25 -15.89
N TYR A 86 17.53 -7.80 -15.14
CA TYR A 86 18.10 -9.13 -15.34
C TYR A 86 17.64 -10.06 -14.23
N THR A 87 17.46 -11.35 -14.56
CA THR A 87 17.10 -12.40 -13.60
C THR A 87 18.33 -13.21 -13.19
N SER A 88 19.32 -13.32 -14.08
CA SER A 88 20.62 -13.94 -13.80
C SER A 88 21.78 -13.22 -14.53
N ILE A 89 23.01 -13.67 -14.31
CA ILE A 89 24.21 -13.11 -14.97
C ILE A 89 24.20 -13.46 -16.46
N GLU A 90 23.70 -14.65 -16.81
CA GLU A 90 23.61 -15.14 -18.19
C GLU A 90 22.65 -14.28 -19.03
N ASP A 91 21.51 -13.83 -18.47
CA ASP A 91 20.63 -12.86 -19.14
C ASP A 91 21.38 -11.58 -19.55
N CYS A 92 22.26 -11.09 -18.67
CA CYS A 92 23.06 -9.89 -18.91
C CYS A 92 24.17 -10.15 -19.94
N GLN A 93 24.76 -11.36 -19.93
CA GLN A 93 25.74 -11.77 -20.93
C GLN A 93 25.14 -11.92 -22.34
N GLN A 94 23.85 -12.28 -22.47
CA GLN A 94 23.17 -12.33 -23.78
C GLN A 94 23.03 -10.94 -24.42
N ASP A 95 22.85 -9.88 -23.64
CA ASP A 95 22.85 -8.50 -24.13
C ASP A 95 24.27 -7.93 -24.30
N PHE A 96 25.21 -8.31 -23.43
CA PHE A 96 26.55 -7.73 -23.35
C PHE A 96 27.65 -8.81 -23.26
N PRO A 97 27.89 -9.59 -24.33
CA PRO A 97 28.84 -10.71 -24.32
C PRO A 97 30.28 -10.26 -23.98
N ASP A 98 30.67 -9.07 -24.43
CA ASP A 98 32.01 -8.49 -24.21
C ASP A 98 32.20 -7.85 -22.82
N ALA A 99 31.18 -7.85 -21.96
CA ALA A 99 31.17 -7.11 -20.69
C ALA A 99 30.80 -7.96 -19.46
N LEU A 100 31.09 -9.28 -19.49
CA LEU A 100 30.75 -10.23 -18.42
C LEU A 100 31.15 -9.74 -17.01
N GLU A 101 32.36 -9.21 -16.84
CA GLU A 101 32.84 -8.65 -15.56
C GLU A 101 31.90 -7.56 -15.00
N ARG A 102 31.30 -6.74 -15.86
CA ARG A 102 30.32 -5.71 -15.44
C ARG A 102 28.97 -6.33 -15.07
N CYS A 103 28.55 -7.39 -15.74
CA CYS A 103 27.34 -8.15 -15.40
C CYS A 103 27.48 -8.82 -14.03
N GLU A 104 28.63 -9.46 -13.77
CA GLU A 104 28.97 -10.06 -12.47
C GLU A 104 29.05 -9.00 -11.36
N ALA A 105 29.80 -7.91 -11.56
CA ALA A 105 29.93 -6.84 -10.57
C ALA A 105 28.60 -6.14 -10.27
N ALA A 106 27.74 -5.93 -11.29
CA ALA A 106 26.40 -5.40 -11.10
C ALA A 106 25.48 -6.38 -10.35
N TYR A 107 25.62 -7.70 -10.56
CA TYR A 107 24.89 -8.72 -9.80
C TYR A 107 25.33 -8.75 -8.34
N GLN A 108 26.63 -8.81 -8.05
CA GLN A 108 27.14 -8.79 -6.66
C GLN A 108 26.71 -7.51 -5.91
N THR A 109 26.79 -6.35 -6.57
CA THR A 109 26.29 -5.08 -6.02
C THR A 109 24.79 -5.15 -5.66
N ALA A 110 23.98 -5.84 -6.47
CA ALA A 110 22.56 -6.04 -6.17
C ALA A 110 22.33 -7.00 -4.98
N VAL A 111 23.15 -8.04 -4.84
CA VAL A 111 23.10 -8.98 -3.70
C VAL A 111 23.49 -8.30 -2.38
N ASP A 112 24.52 -7.45 -2.38
CA ASP A 112 24.92 -6.66 -1.22
C ASP A 112 23.85 -5.62 -0.83
N GLU A 113 23.33 -4.87 -1.82
CA GLU A 113 22.19 -3.99 -1.58
C GLU A 113 20.94 -4.77 -1.13
N ALA A 114 20.71 -6.01 -1.58
CA ALA A 114 19.61 -6.85 -1.09
C ALA A 114 19.79 -7.16 0.40
N MET A 115 20.98 -7.57 0.84
CA MET A 115 21.28 -7.82 2.26
C MET A 115 21.01 -6.60 3.15
N ARG A 116 21.22 -5.38 2.61
CA ARG A 116 20.99 -4.13 3.34
C ARG A 116 19.56 -3.59 3.27
N THR A 117 18.86 -3.82 2.16
CA THR A 117 17.61 -3.10 1.83
C THR A 117 16.38 -4.00 1.78
N SER A 118 16.54 -5.33 1.79
CA SER A 118 15.42 -6.27 1.78
C SER A 118 14.39 -6.00 2.89
N PRO A 119 13.08 -6.24 2.62
CA PRO A 119 12.08 -6.38 3.66
C PRO A 119 12.47 -7.50 4.63
N ARG A 120 12.42 -7.22 5.93
CA ARG A 120 12.79 -8.17 7.00
C ARG A 120 11.53 -8.61 7.74
N PHE A 121 11.37 -9.90 7.98
CA PHE A 121 10.20 -10.50 8.63
C PHE A 121 10.59 -11.28 9.89
N SER A 122 9.69 -11.36 10.85
CA SER A 122 9.94 -12.06 12.13
C SER A 122 9.82 -13.58 12.04
N THR A 123 9.19 -14.07 10.97
CA THR A 123 8.71 -15.44 10.81
C THR A 123 8.74 -15.76 9.32
N GLU A 124 9.04 -17.01 8.99
CA GLU A 124 9.00 -17.55 7.63
C GLU A 124 7.63 -17.32 6.99
N TYR A 125 6.58 -17.72 7.69
CA TYR A 125 5.18 -17.56 7.29
C TYR A 125 4.77 -16.11 6.91
N ASP A 126 5.29 -15.10 7.61
CA ASP A 126 4.99 -13.69 7.31
C ASP A 126 5.65 -13.24 6.00
N CYS A 127 6.84 -13.80 5.69
CA CYS A 127 7.56 -13.58 4.45
C CYS A 127 6.94 -14.37 3.29
N GLU A 128 6.69 -15.67 3.48
CA GLU A 128 6.09 -16.54 2.46
C GLU A 128 4.67 -16.11 2.07
N TYR A 129 3.91 -15.50 2.98
CA TYR A 129 2.61 -14.96 2.64
C TYR A 129 2.71 -13.78 1.64
N GLU A 130 3.68 -12.89 1.82
CA GLU A 130 3.89 -11.73 0.95
C GLU A 130 4.57 -12.14 -0.37
N PHE A 131 5.55 -13.06 -0.33
CA PHE A 131 6.41 -13.38 -1.47
C PHE A 131 6.11 -14.72 -2.15
N GLY A 132 5.65 -15.73 -1.41
CA GLY A 132 5.33 -17.08 -1.91
C GLY A 132 6.08 -18.18 -1.13
N PRO A 133 5.64 -19.44 -1.25
CA PRO A 133 6.28 -20.57 -0.56
C PRO A 133 7.70 -20.82 -1.09
N ASN A 134 8.63 -21.12 -0.19
CA ASN A 134 10.07 -21.27 -0.44
C ASN A 134 10.73 -20.02 -1.06
N GLN A 135 10.14 -18.83 -0.94
CA GLN A 135 10.69 -17.58 -1.49
C GLN A 135 11.48 -16.74 -0.47
N CYS A 136 11.81 -17.34 0.67
CA CYS A 136 12.41 -16.66 1.81
C CYS A 136 13.58 -17.46 2.39
N ARG A 137 14.55 -16.75 2.99
CA ARG A 137 15.65 -17.34 3.75
C ARG A 137 15.73 -16.74 5.15
N SER A 138 16.08 -17.56 6.14
CA SER A 138 16.52 -17.08 7.45
C SER A 138 17.92 -16.49 7.34
N VAL A 139 18.15 -15.36 8.01
CA VAL A 139 19.47 -14.72 8.16
C VAL A 139 19.63 -14.32 9.62
N ASP A 140 20.74 -14.74 10.24
CA ASP A 140 21.16 -14.25 11.55
C ASP A 140 22.19 -13.13 11.39
N ASN A 141 22.23 -12.18 12.33
CA ASN A 141 23.16 -11.05 12.35
C ASN A 141 23.72 -10.79 13.76
N GLY A 142 23.79 -11.81 14.63
CA GLY A 142 24.28 -11.75 16.02
C GLY A 142 23.40 -10.97 17.00
N SER A 143 22.59 -10.04 16.48
CA SER A 143 21.56 -9.25 17.16
C SER A 143 20.16 -9.88 17.05
N GLY A 144 20.07 -11.08 16.46
CA GLY A 144 18.85 -11.84 16.23
C GLY A 144 18.71 -12.33 14.79
N SER A 145 17.83 -13.31 14.62
CA SER A 145 17.46 -13.87 13.32
C SER A 145 16.21 -13.20 12.74
N PHE A 146 16.16 -13.13 11.41
CA PHE A 146 15.06 -12.58 10.64
C PHE A 146 14.96 -13.27 9.28
N PHE A 147 13.76 -13.30 8.71
CA PHE A 147 13.52 -13.85 7.38
C PHE A 147 13.55 -12.72 6.35
N MET A 148 14.17 -12.95 5.21
CA MET A 148 14.19 -12.03 4.07
C MET A 148 13.79 -12.76 2.78
N PRO A 149 13.11 -12.10 1.84
CA PRO A 149 12.79 -12.70 0.56
C PRO A 149 14.06 -12.87 -0.28
N PHE A 150 14.05 -13.83 -1.21
CA PHE A 150 15.05 -13.89 -2.27
C PHE A 150 14.88 -12.70 -3.22
N MET A 151 16.01 -12.18 -3.72
CA MET A 151 16.02 -11.22 -4.82
C MET A 151 15.53 -11.95 -6.09
N ALA A 152 14.45 -11.46 -6.69
CA ALA A 152 13.84 -12.07 -7.87
C ALA A 152 14.47 -11.60 -9.20
N GLY A 153 15.37 -10.62 -9.13
CA GLY A 153 16.10 -10.04 -10.25
C GLY A 153 16.76 -8.73 -9.83
N TYR A 154 17.54 -8.13 -10.72
CA TYR A 154 18.25 -6.88 -10.45
C TYR A 154 18.08 -5.89 -11.60
N MET A 155 17.84 -4.62 -11.26
CA MET A 155 17.72 -3.52 -12.22
C MET A 155 19.05 -2.80 -12.32
N VAL A 156 19.56 -2.64 -13.55
CA VAL A 156 20.81 -1.94 -13.82
C VAL A 156 20.56 -0.73 -14.74
N SER A 157 21.20 0.41 -14.42
CA SER A 157 21.29 1.54 -15.35
C SER A 157 22.26 1.22 -16.49
N SER A 158 22.16 1.95 -17.61
CA SER A 158 22.95 1.72 -18.84
C SER A 158 24.41 1.28 -18.60
N LEU A 159 24.68 -0.03 -18.76
CA LEU A 159 25.99 -0.68 -18.54
C LEU A 159 27.08 -0.24 -19.52
N LEU A 160 26.69 0.38 -20.64
CA LEU A 160 27.56 0.98 -21.64
C LEU A 160 27.80 2.49 -21.41
N SER A 161 27.19 3.09 -20.39
CA SER A 161 27.47 4.49 -20.02
C SER A 161 28.93 4.66 -19.60
N PRO A 162 29.62 5.76 -19.98
CA PRO A 162 30.92 6.12 -19.42
C PRO A 162 30.83 6.67 -17.99
N SER A 163 29.61 6.90 -17.48
CA SER A 163 29.36 7.20 -16.06
C SER A 163 29.26 5.91 -15.23
N ARG A 164 29.33 6.01 -13.90
CA ARG A 164 29.08 4.84 -13.03
C ARG A 164 27.69 4.25 -13.30
N TYR A 165 27.64 2.94 -13.50
CA TYR A 165 26.40 2.17 -13.49
C TYR A 165 25.86 2.08 -12.05
N TYR A 166 24.56 1.87 -11.93
CA TYR A 166 23.87 1.64 -10.67
C TYR A 166 23.07 0.35 -10.78
N SER A 167 23.20 -0.52 -9.78
CA SER A 167 22.47 -1.78 -9.70
C SER A 167 21.58 -1.80 -8.46
N GLN A 168 20.39 -2.39 -8.56
CA GLN A 168 19.45 -2.49 -7.43
C GLN A 168 18.68 -3.81 -7.40
N PRO A 169 18.45 -4.37 -6.20
CA PRO A 169 17.65 -5.57 -6.03
C PRO A 169 16.17 -5.31 -6.27
N LEU A 170 15.56 -6.22 -7.03
CA LEU A 170 14.12 -6.30 -7.23
C LEU A 170 13.54 -7.59 -6.67
N TYR A 171 12.26 -7.50 -6.32
CA TYR A 171 11.47 -8.58 -5.78
C TYR A 171 10.16 -8.64 -6.58
N THR A 172 9.53 -9.81 -6.61
CA THR A 172 8.14 -9.98 -7.06
C THR A 172 7.41 -10.82 -6.03
N SER A 173 6.10 -10.63 -5.90
CA SER A 173 5.28 -11.63 -5.23
C SER A 173 4.92 -12.76 -6.20
N TYR A 174 4.90 -13.99 -5.70
CA TYR A 174 4.32 -15.16 -6.36
C TYR A 174 3.00 -15.58 -5.68
N SER A 175 2.75 -15.10 -4.47
CA SER A 175 1.54 -15.35 -3.65
C SER A 175 0.26 -14.97 -4.38
N TYR A 176 -0.70 -15.90 -4.47
CA TYR A 176 -1.95 -15.74 -5.24
C TYR A 176 -2.76 -14.49 -4.81
N ASN A 177 -2.78 -14.19 -3.52
CA ASN A 177 -3.58 -13.11 -2.93
C ASN A 177 -2.89 -11.72 -2.94
N SER A 178 -1.72 -11.60 -3.55
CA SER A 178 -0.96 -10.34 -3.58
C SER A 178 -1.32 -9.47 -4.79
N PRO A 179 -1.62 -8.16 -4.64
CA PRO A 179 -1.80 -7.25 -5.77
C PRO A 179 -0.48 -6.89 -6.47
N PHE A 180 0.65 -7.38 -5.95
CA PHE A 180 1.98 -7.24 -6.54
C PHE A 180 2.50 -8.58 -7.10
N ARG A 181 1.60 -9.56 -7.27
CA ARG A 181 1.90 -10.83 -7.91
C ARG A 181 2.33 -10.60 -9.36
N SER A 182 3.43 -11.25 -9.76
CA SER A 182 4.04 -11.08 -11.09
C SER A 182 4.36 -9.62 -11.45
N ARG A 183 4.70 -8.77 -10.47
CA ARG A 183 5.14 -7.39 -10.70
C ARG A 183 6.50 -7.14 -10.09
N TRP A 184 7.34 -6.37 -10.77
CA TRP A 184 8.59 -5.88 -10.19
C TRP A 184 8.34 -4.84 -9.10
N ILE A 185 9.02 -5.02 -7.96
CA ILE A 185 8.97 -4.16 -6.79
C ILE A 185 10.41 -3.88 -6.33
N THR A 186 10.76 -2.62 -6.05
CA THR A 186 12.04 -2.30 -5.38
C THR A 186 11.98 -2.62 -3.89
N ALA A 187 13.15 -2.71 -3.25
CA ALA A 187 13.28 -2.82 -1.79
C ALA A 187 12.51 -1.72 -1.01
N ASP A 188 12.51 -0.48 -1.51
CA ASP A 188 11.76 0.65 -0.91
C ASP A 188 10.28 0.71 -1.32
N GLY A 189 9.79 -0.31 -2.04
CA GLY A 189 8.37 -0.48 -2.37
C GLY A 189 7.86 0.37 -3.54
N TYR A 190 8.73 0.79 -4.46
CA TYR A 190 8.27 1.29 -5.76
C TYR A 190 7.85 0.10 -6.64
N VAL A 191 6.65 0.14 -7.21
CA VAL A 191 6.15 -0.90 -8.12
C VAL A 191 6.24 -0.41 -9.55
N PHE A 192 6.76 -1.25 -10.44
CA PHE A 192 6.85 -0.93 -11.86
C PHE A 192 5.56 -1.31 -12.62
N ASP A 193 5.28 -0.61 -13.70
CA ASP A 193 4.09 -0.84 -14.53
C ASP A 193 4.31 -1.95 -15.56
N GLY A 194 3.52 -3.02 -15.44
CA GLY A 194 3.59 -4.23 -16.26
C GLY A 194 3.75 -5.50 -15.43
N ASP A 195 3.75 -6.63 -16.13
CA ASP A 195 4.13 -7.96 -15.61
C ASP A 195 5.67 -8.11 -15.58
N ILE A 196 6.20 -9.00 -14.73
CA ILE A 196 7.64 -9.34 -14.66
C ILE A 196 8.30 -9.64 -16.01
N ARG A 197 7.55 -10.15 -17.00
CA ARG A 197 8.01 -10.36 -18.39
C ARG A 197 8.60 -9.10 -19.03
N LYS A 198 8.13 -7.90 -18.63
CA LYS A 198 8.71 -6.63 -19.07
C LYS A 198 10.02 -6.40 -18.30
N ARG A 199 11.14 -6.34 -19.02
CA ARG A 199 12.47 -6.09 -18.45
C ARG A 199 12.98 -4.65 -18.63
N ASN A 200 12.57 -3.95 -19.70
CA ASN A 200 13.00 -2.56 -19.97
C ASN A 200 12.05 -1.52 -19.38
N TYR A 201 12.62 -0.49 -18.74
CA TYR A 201 11.93 0.61 -18.08
C TYR A 201 12.64 1.95 -18.30
N ARG A 202 11.91 3.06 -18.11
CA ARG A 202 12.46 4.42 -18.10
C ARG A 202 12.19 5.08 -16.76
N VAL A 203 13.22 5.26 -15.96
CA VAL A 203 13.15 5.60 -14.53
C VAL A 203 13.87 6.92 -14.26
N SER A 204 13.48 7.67 -13.22
CA SER A 204 14.32 8.78 -12.75
C SER A 204 15.62 8.23 -12.16
N LYS A 205 16.70 9.00 -12.25
CA LYS A 205 17.95 8.83 -11.47
C LYS A 205 17.69 8.60 -9.97
N ASP A 206 16.56 9.09 -9.44
CA ASP A 206 16.12 8.84 -8.06
C ASP A 206 15.86 7.36 -7.74
N ALA A 207 15.40 6.56 -8.71
CA ALA A 207 15.18 5.13 -8.52
C ALA A 207 16.47 4.45 -8.09
N PHE A 208 17.57 4.76 -8.79
CA PHE A 208 18.92 4.21 -8.65
C PHE A 208 19.69 4.68 -7.40
N LYS A 209 19.23 5.72 -6.68
CA LYS A 209 19.93 6.21 -5.48
C LYS A 209 20.04 5.10 -4.42
N PRO A 210 21.19 4.96 -3.72
CA PRO A 210 21.35 4.03 -2.61
C PRO A 210 20.24 4.20 -1.58
N LYS A 211 19.64 3.09 -1.14
CA LYS A 211 18.44 3.11 -0.31
C LYS A 211 18.81 3.08 1.18
N PRO A 212 17.98 3.64 2.08
CA PRO A 212 18.21 3.50 3.52
C PRO A 212 18.20 2.02 3.91
N THR A 213 19.17 1.62 4.73
CA THR A 213 19.29 0.24 5.23
C THR A 213 18.09 -0.10 6.13
N VAL A 214 17.45 -1.25 5.88
CA VAL A 214 16.22 -1.65 6.57
C VAL A 214 16.56 -2.29 7.91
N ASN A 215 16.42 -1.51 8.98
CA ASN A 215 16.66 -1.96 10.36
C ASN A 215 15.38 -2.40 11.10
N ARG A 216 14.21 -2.37 10.44
CA ARG A 216 12.93 -2.70 11.06
C ARG A 216 12.34 -3.98 10.47
N THR A 217 12.09 -4.94 11.35
CA THR A 217 11.31 -6.15 11.05
C THR A 217 9.83 -5.80 10.91
N ILE A 218 9.17 -6.44 9.95
CA ILE A 218 7.80 -6.20 9.52
C ILE A 218 6.98 -7.49 9.72
N LYS A 219 5.67 -7.36 9.92
CA LYS A 219 4.71 -8.47 9.95
C LYS A 219 4.03 -8.68 8.59
N ARG A 220 3.35 -9.82 8.42
CA ARG A 220 2.47 -10.15 7.29
C ARG A 220 1.61 -8.96 6.85
N GLY A 221 1.50 -8.71 5.54
CA GLY A 221 0.78 -7.55 4.98
C GLY A 221 1.51 -6.21 5.07
N GLY A 222 2.56 -6.09 5.90
CA GLY A 222 3.23 -4.81 6.15
C GLY A 222 4.11 -4.33 4.99
N PHE A 223 4.82 -5.22 4.29
CA PHE A 223 5.55 -4.85 3.07
C PHE A 223 4.58 -4.33 2.00
N GLY A 224 3.55 -5.13 1.67
CA GLY A 224 2.51 -4.71 0.74
C GLY A 224 1.76 -3.43 1.17
N SER A 225 1.75 -3.09 2.46
CA SER A 225 1.18 -1.81 2.96
C SER A 225 2.12 -0.63 2.72
N SER A 226 3.43 -0.79 2.98
CA SER A 226 4.46 0.21 2.65
C SER A 226 4.48 0.51 1.14
N VAL A 227 4.40 -0.54 0.32
CA VAL A 227 4.30 -0.46 -1.14
C VAL A 227 3.08 0.35 -1.58
N ARG A 228 1.87 0.05 -1.04
CA ARG A 228 0.64 0.82 -1.31
C ARG A 228 0.76 2.29 -0.89
N ALA A 229 1.34 2.57 0.28
CA ALA A 229 1.51 3.93 0.78
C ALA A 229 2.40 4.75 -0.16
N LYS A 230 3.55 4.20 -0.56
CA LYS A 230 4.47 4.83 -1.51
C LYS A 230 3.84 5.02 -2.89
N SER A 231 3.10 4.04 -3.41
CA SER A 231 2.44 4.17 -4.71
C SER A 231 1.40 5.29 -4.71
N SER A 232 0.60 5.41 -3.64
CA SER A 232 -0.41 6.48 -3.47
C SER A 232 0.19 7.88 -3.52
N TRP A 233 1.35 8.09 -2.91
CA TRP A 233 1.99 9.41 -2.86
C TRP A 233 2.75 9.72 -4.17
N GLY A 234 3.29 8.70 -4.83
CA GLY A 234 3.98 8.81 -6.12
C GLY A 234 3.07 8.90 -7.36
N SER A 235 1.79 8.54 -7.25
CA SER A 235 0.83 8.56 -8.37
C SER A 235 0.02 9.86 -8.51
N SER A 236 0.39 10.92 -7.80
CA SER A 236 -0.32 12.21 -7.73
C SER A 236 -0.29 13.06 -9.03
N SER A 237 0.11 12.47 -10.17
CA SER A 237 0.07 13.12 -11.48
C SER A 237 -0.95 12.46 -12.42
N ARG A 238 -1.96 13.25 -12.82
CA ARG A 238 -3.02 12.95 -13.82
C ARG A 238 -4.21 12.08 -13.35
N SER A 239 -5.10 12.69 -12.57
CA SER A 239 -6.54 12.37 -12.55
C SER A 239 -7.38 13.60 -12.92
N GLY A 240 -7.29 14.01 -14.18
CA GLY A 240 -8.05 15.15 -14.72
C GLY A 240 -9.54 14.81 -14.88
N SER A 241 -10.30 14.86 -13.80
CA SER A 241 -11.75 14.63 -13.81
C SER A 241 -12.49 15.84 -14.39
N TRP A 242 -12.56 15.91 -15.72
CA TRP A 242 -13.48 16.79 -16.44
C TRP A 242 -14.77 16.01 -16.71
N GLY A 243 -15.71 16.10 -15.77
CA GLY A 243 -17.09 15.68 -16.00
C GLY A 243 -17.83 16.76 -16.79
N SER A 244 -18.59 16.33 -17.80
CA SER A 244 -19.57 17.15 -18.54
C SER A 244 -20.96 17.08 -17.90
#